data_AF-A0ABD6FXI3-F1
#
_entry.id   AF-A0ABD6FXI3-F1
#
_cell.length_a   1.000
_cell.length_b   1.000
_cell.length_c   1.000
_cell.angle_alpha   90.00
_cell.angle_beta   90.00
_cell.angle_gamma   90.00
#
_symmetry.space_group_name_H-M   'P 1'
#
loop_
_entity.id
_entity.type
_entity.pdbx_description
1 polymer ?
#
loop_
_entity_poly.entity_id
_entity_poly.type
_entity_poly.pdbx_seq_one_letter_code
_entity_poly.pdbx_strand_id
1 'polypeptide(L)' 'MSVRGYTFVEIKAMLERVGLRVLKAYGDDDRRPFSLETPRLIILAAEPE' A
#
# COMPACT_ATOMS: atom_id res chain seq x y z
N MET A 1 -13.96 17.54 6.35
CA MET A 1 -13.38 16.32 5.72
C MET A 1 -12.38 15.75 6.71
N SER A 2 -12.61 14.54 7.25
CA SER A 2 -11.68 13.92 8.20
C SER A 2 -10.78 12.98 7.43
N VAL A 3 -9.47 13.25 7.44
CA VAL A 3 -8.46 12.36 6.88
C VAL A 3 -8.04 11.40 7.97
N ARG A 4 -8.05 10.09 7.69
CA ARG A 4 -7.47 9.07 8.57
C ARG A 4 -6.14 8.63 7.98
N GLY A 5 -5.07 8.83 8.73
CA GLY A 5 -3.76 8.28 8.39
C GLY A 5 -3.73 6.79 8.72
N TYR A 6 -3.13 6.01 7.82
CA TYR A 6 -2.80 4.61 8.04
C TYR A 6 -1.35 4.39 7.63
N THR A 7 -0.65 3.58 8.39
CA THR A 7 0.66 3.05 8.04
C THR A 7 0.53 1.99 6.95
N PHE A 8 1.64 1.70 6.25
CA PHE A 8 1.70 0.59 5.31
C PHE A 8 1.30 -0.75 5.95
N VAL A 9 1.71 -0.98 7.20
CA VAL A 9 1.42 -2.21 7.95
C VAL A 9 -0.09 -2.37 8.19
N GLU A 10 -0.78 -1.30 8.56
CA GLU A 10 -2.23 -1.34 8.78
C GLU A 10 -2.99 -1.60 7.47
N ILE A 11 -2.60 -0.94 6.38
CA ILE A 11 -3.24 -1.17 5.07
C ILE A 11 -2.98 -2.61 4.60
N LYS A 12 -1.76 -3.10 4.75
CA LYS A 12 -1.41 -4.49 4.42
C LYS A 12 -2.30 -5.48 5.20
N ALA A 13 -2.44 -5.31 6.50
CA ALA A 13 -3.30 -6.17 7.32
C ALA A 13 -4.77 -6.11 6.89
N MET A 14 -5.27 -4.93 6.50
CA MET A 14 -6.64 -4.77 5.99
C MET A 14 -6.86 -5.51 4.67
N LEU A 15 -5.88 -5.45 3.75
CA LEU A 15 -5.92 -6.14 2.47
C LEU A 15 -5.85 -7.67 2.64
N GLU A 16 -4.94 -8.16 3.49
CA GLU A 16 -4.79 -9.58 3.78
C GLU A 16 -6.06 -10.16 4.43
N ARG A 17 -6.73 -9.38 5.29
CA ARG A 17 -7.99 -9.79 5.93
C ARG A 17 -9.15 -10.02 4.95
N VAL A 18 -9.12 -9.36 3.79
CA VAL A 18 -10.14 -9.54 2.72
C VAL A 18 -9.69 -10.52 1.63
N GLY A 19 -8.60 -11.26 1.88
CA GLY A 19 -8.11 -12.28 0.95
C GLY A 19 -7.24 -11.74 -0.18
N LEU A 20 -6.77 -10.48 -0.11
CA LEU A 20 -5.83 -9.95 -1.09
C LEU A 20 -4.39 -10.17 -0.64
N ARG A 21 -3.52 -10.54 -1.57
CA ARG A 21 -2.07 -10.63 -1.37
C ARG A 21 -1.39 -9.37 -1.87
N VAL A 22 -0.66 -8.68 -0.99
CA VAL A 22 0.20 -7.55 -1.38
C VAL A 22 1.38 -8.08 -2.18
N LEU A 23 1.52 -7.60 -3.42
CA LEU A 23 2.60 -7.96 -4.33
C LEU A 23 3.78 -7.00 -4.22
N LYS A 24 3.50 -5.69 -4.28
CA LYS A 24 4.52 -4.61 -4.24
C LYS A 24 3.93 -3.33 -3.65
N ALA A 25 4.80 -2.49 -3.12
CA ALA A 25 4.46 -1.13 -2.69
C ALA A 25 5.46 -0.14 -3.31
N TYR A 26 4.97 1.01 -3.74
CA TYR A 26 5.75 2.03 -4.44
C TYR A 26 5.56 3.40 -3.79
N GLY A 27 6.60 4.21 -3.93
CA GLY A 27 6.61 5.64 -3.70
C GLY A 27 6.35 6.35 -5.02
N ASP A 28 5.13 6.87 -5.18
CA ASP A 28 4.62 7.46 -6.44
C ASP A 28 4.49 6.48 -7.63
N ASP A 29 4.04 7.00 -8.77
CA ASP A 29 3.77 6.25 -10.02
C ASP A 29 5.05 5.82 -10.78
N ASP A 30 6.20 6.41 -10.45
CA ASP A 30 7.52 6.11 -11.02
C ASP A 30 8.09 4.75 -10.62
N ARG A 31 7.32 3.91 -9.91
CA ARG A 31 7.70 2.56 -9.42
C ARG A 31 8.93 2.56 -8.50
N ARG A 32 9.33 3.71 -7.94
CA ARG A 32 10.40 3.79 -6.95
C ARG A 32 9.92 3.17 -5.63
N PRO A 33 10.83 2.68 -4.78
CA PRO A 33 10.46 2.26 -3.42
C PRO A 33 9.84 3.42 -2.64
N PHE A 34 8.89 3.11 -1.76
CA PHE A 34 8.34 4.09 -0.84
C PHE A 34 9.42 4.55 0.15
N SER A 35 9.65 5.86 0.21
CA SER A 35 10.59 6.53 1.11
C SER A 35 10.00 7.83 1.64
N LEU A 36 10.72 8.50 2.55
CA LEU A 36 10.35 9.82 3.04
C LEU A 36 10.33 10.91 1.95
N GLU A 37 10.97 10.64 0.80
CA GLU A 37 11.03 11.55 -0.35
C GLU A 37 9.88 11.32 -1.34
N THR A 38 9.12 10.23 -1.18
CA THR A 38 7.97 9.90 -2.03
C THR A 38 6.67 10.10 -1.25
N PRO A 39 5.90 11.17 -1.51
CA PRO A 39 4.76 11.54 -0.66
C PRO A 39 3.54 10.62 -0.80
N ARG A 40 3.52 9.75 -1.83
CA ARG A 40 2.39 8.86 -2.13
C ARG A 40 2.79 7.40 -1.97
N LEU A 41 2.01 6.66 -1.20
CA LEU A 41 2.10 5.21 -1.10
C LEU A 41 1.10 4.57 -2.08
N ILE A 42 1.61 3.80 -3.05
CA ILE A 42 0.81 3.01 -3.99
C ILE A 42 1.03 1.53 -3.68
N ILE A 43 -0.05 0.78 -3.46
CA ILE A 43 0.02 -0.66 -3.13
C ILE A 43 -0.59 -1.47 -4.26
N LEU A 44 0.18 -2.41 -4.80
CA LEU A 44 -0.29 -3.40 -5.76
C LEU A 44 -0.67 -4.68 -5.02
N ALA A 45 -1.92 -5.09 -5.12
CA ALA A 45 -2.45 -6.32 -4.52
C ALA A 45 -3.30 -7.10 -5.54
N ALA A 46 -3.36 -8.41 -5.38
CA ALA A 46 -4.14 -9.30 -6.23
C ALA A 46 -4.76 -10.43 -5.39
N GLU A 47 -5.79 -11.08 -5.93
CA GLU A 47 -6.29 -12.33 -5.37
C GLU A 47 -5.20 -13.42 -5.48
N PRO A 48 -5.02 -14.28 -4.47
CA PRO A 48 -4.18 -15.46 -4.58
C PRO A 48 -4.73 -16.40 -5.67
N GLU A 49 -3.85 -16.90 -6.53
CA GLU A 49 -4.17 -18.00 -7.46
C GLU A 49 -4.49 -19.31 -6.72
#